data_AF-A0A956GKV3-F1
#
_entry.id   AF-A0A956GKV3-F1
#
_cell.length_a   1.000
_cell.length_b   1.000
_cell.length_c   1.000
_cell.angle_alpha   90.00
_cell.angle_beta   90.00
_cell.angle_gamma   90.00
#
_symmetry.space_group_name_H-M   'P 1'
#
loop_
_entity.id
_entity.type
_entity.pdbx_description
1 polymer ?
#
loop_
_entity_poly.entity_id
_entity_poly.type
_entity_poly.pdbx_seq_one_letter_code
_entity_poly.pdbx_strand_id
1 'polypeptide(L)'
;ADADADAGEPAIEIDPIVEPPPGDPSPPPRDGGKARVRTAKSKGDDHAAKARVDHGDDKPAPTVDADAVLGKFKAVSREYKTFKQAYGARLDAEWTELATLAQYAGKSPDKLAALDRKLDRFRSQMRAQK
;
A
#
# COMPACT_ATOMS: atom_id res chain seq x y z
N ALA A 1 28.44 45.39 -45.09
CA ALA A 1 29.06 44.85 -43.88
C ALA A 1 27.91 44.24 -43.08
N ASP A 2 27.77 42.91 -43.15
CA ASP A 2 28.39 41.97 -42.20
C ASP A 2 27.41 41.82 -41.02
N ALA A 3 26.93 40.67 -40.56
CA ALA A 3 27.19 39.24 -40.76
C ALA A 3 25.98 38.53 -40.07
N ASP A 4 25.46 37.43 -40.64
CA ASP A 4 25.70 36.07 -40.14
C ASP A 4 24.86 35.73 -38.88
N ALA A 5 23.80 34.95 -39.09
CA ALA A 5 23.62 33.59 -38.52
C ALA A 5 22.94 33.67 -37.13
N ASP A 6 22.31 32.66 -36.55
CA ASP A 6 22.40 31.22 -36.72
C ASP A 6 21.17 30.59 -36.05
N ALA A 7 20.77 29.46 -36.61
CA ALA A 7 20.03 28.31 -36.05
C ALA A 7 19.25 28.40 -34.72
N GLY A 8 18.08 27.74 -34.74
CA GLY A 8 17.63 27.02 -33.55
C GLY A 8 16.13 26.80 -33.41
N GLU A 9 15.52 26.03 -34.31
CA GLU A 9 14.37 25.21 -33.89
C GLU A 9 14.86 24.17 -32.86
N PRO A 10 14.08 23.89 -31.81
CA PRO A 10 13.97 22.51 -31.41
C PRO A 10 12.53 22.03 -31.50
N ALA A 11 12.26 21.31 -32.60
CA ALA A 11 11.35 20.18 -32.58
C ALA A 11 11.87 19.17 -31.55
N ILE A 12 11.21 19.11 -30.39
CA ILE A 12 11.32 17.96 -29.48
C ILE A 12 10.06 17.13 -29.67
N GLU A 13 10.12 16.31 -30.70
CA GLU A 13 9.36 15.07 -30.84
C GLU A 13 9.78 14.17 -29.68
N ILE A 14 9.02 14.20 -28.57
CA ILE A 14 9.20 13.26 -27.48
C ILE A 14 8.29 12.07 -27.79
N ASP A 15 8.86 11.09 -28.46
CA ASP A 15 8.28 9.75 -28.60
C ASP A 15 8.09 9.14 -27.19
N PRO A 16 6.92 8.56 -26.86
CA PRO A 16 6.71 7.93 -25.57
C PRO A 16 7.42 6.57 -25.52
N ILE A 17 8.69 6.56 -25.09
CA ILE A 17 9.38 5.33 -24.70
C ILE A 17 8.70 4.75 -23.45
N VAL A 18 7.82 3.78 -23.72
CA VAL A 18 7.45 2.71 -22.81
C VAL A 18 8.69 1.84 -22.61
N GLU A 19 9.38 2.00 -21.48
CA GLU A 19 10.29 0.97 -20.97
C GLU A 19 9.63 0.28 -19.76
N PRO A 20 9.07 -0.93 -19.93
CA PRO A 20 8.61 -1.73 -18.79
C PRO A 20 9.84 -2.24 -18.01
N PRO A 21 9.82 -2.24 -16.66
CA PRO A 21 10.90 -2.81 -15.89
C PRO A 21 11.02 -4.32 -16.19
N PRO A 22 12.25 -4.85 -16.39
CA PRO A 22 12.44 -6.28 -16.62
C PRO A 22 11.99 -7.08 -15.40
N GLY A 23 11.22 -8.12 -15.67
CA GLY A 23 10.70 -9.06 -14.69
C GLY A 23 11.79 -9.81 -13.91
N ASP A 24 11.40 -10.11 -12.67
CA ASP A 24 12.00 -10.96 -11.65
C ASP A 24 12.59 -12.30 -12.18
N PRO A 25 13.71 -12.77 -11.58
CA PRO A 25 13.89 -14.21 -11.46
C PRO A 25 14.00 -14.67 -9.99
N SER A 26 12.94 -15.36 -9.57
CA SER A 26 12.86 -16.60 -8.80
C SER A 26 12.61 -16.51 -7.28
N PRO A 27 11.50 -17.07 -6.79
CA PRO A 27 11.34 -17.45 -5.39
C PRO A 27 12.19 -18.70 -5.07
N PRO A 28 12.72 -18.85 -3.84
CA PRO A 28 13.30 -20.12 -3.42
C PRO A 28 12.24 -21.24 -3.39
N PRO A 29 12.62 -22.49 -3.70
CA PRO A 29 11.69 -23.62 -3.71
C PRO A 29 11.21 -23.97 -2.30
N ARG A 30 9.95 -24.41 -2.26
CA ARG A 30 9.23 -24.95 -1.09
C ARG A 30 9.97 -26.13 -0.47
N ASP A 31 10.14 -26.12 0.86
CA ASP A 31 10.35 -27.34 1.62
C ASP A 31 9.04 -27.78 2.29
N GLY A 32 8.64 -29.01 1.98
CA GLY A 32 7.44 -29.64 2.48
C GLY A 32 7.68 -30.29 3.84
N GLY A 33 6.80 -30.03 4.80
CA GLY A 33 6.83 -30.71 6.10
C GLY A 33 5.43 -30.95 6.60
N LYS A 34 4.80 -32.03 6.14
CA LYS A 34 3.62 -32.60 6.81
C LYS A 34 4.07 -33.16 8.16
N ALA A 35 3.63 -32.57 9.27
CA ALA A 35 3.65 -33.23 10.56
C ALA A 35 2.30 -33.01 11.27
N ARG A 36 1.43 -34.00 11.11
CA ARG A 36 0.25 -34.23 11.94
C ARG A 36 0.78 -34.69 13.30
N VAL A 37 0.68 -33.87 14.35
CA VAL A 37 0.89 -34.34 15.73
C VAL A 37 -0.37 -34.07 16.54
N ARG A 38 -0.87 -35.16 17.11
CA ARG A 38 -2.09 -35.24 17.90
C ARG A 38 -1.87 -34.58 19.27
N THR A 39 -2.96 -34.04 19.75
CA THR A 39 -3.28 -33.73 21.15
C THR A 39 -2.60 -34.61 22.19
N ALA A 40 -1.94 -33.98 23.17
CA ALA A 40 -1.83 -34.51 24.52
C ALA A 40 -1.85 -33.37 25.54
N LYS A 41 -2.66 -33.59 26.57
CA LYS A 41 -3.08 -32.69 27.65
C LYS A 41 -2.12 -32.83 28.84
N SER A 42 -1.72 -31.71 29.45
CA SER A 42 -1.21 -31.58 30.84
C SER A 42 -1.10 -30.08 31.13
N LYS A 43 -2.05 -29.43 31.82
CA LYS A 43 -2.25 -29.33 33.29
C LYS A 43 -0.99 -28.83 34.03
N GLY A 44 -1.09 -27.60 34.53
CA GLY A 44 -0.15 -26.92 35.42
C GLY A 44 -0.44 -25.41 35.37
N ASP A 45 -1.42 -24.92 36.11
CA ASP A 45 -1.32 -24.41 37.49
C ASP A 45 -1.17 -22.88 37.48
N ASP A 46 -2.27 -22.25 37.88
CA ASP A 46 -2.40 -21.01 38.64
C ASP A 46 -1.20 -20.05 38.72
N HIS A 47 -1.30 -18.95 37.99
CA HIS A 47 -0.98 -17.64 38.57
C HIS A 47 -2.00 -16.60 38.09
N ALA A 48 -2.96 -16.35 38.98
CA ALA A 48 -3.81 -15.18 38.97
C ALA A 48 -3.00 -13.89 39.21
N ALA A 49 -3.54 -12.80 38.65
CA ALA A 49 -3.19 -11.40 38.85
C ALA A 49 -1.87 -10.95 38.17
N LYS A 50 -1.88 -9.95 37.28
CA LYS A 50 -2.55 -8.67 37.46
C LYS A 50 -3.13 -8.11 36.16
N ALA A 51 -4.38 -7.69 36.29
CA ALA A 51 -5.02 -6.73 35.43
C ALA A 51 -4.24 -5.40 35.43
N ARG A 52 -4.48 -4.66 34.33
CA ARG A 52 -4.27 -3.21 34.13
C ARG A 52 -2.94 -2.79 33.50
N VAL A 53 -3.01 -2.70 32.19
CA VAL A 53 -2.81 -1.43 31.46
C VAL A 53 -3.83 -1.50 30.31
N ASP A 54 -5.10 -1.18 30.50
CA ASP A 54 -5.64 0.20 30.60
C ASP A 54 -4.61 1.27 30.23
N HIS A 55 -4.19 1.23 28.97
CA HIS A 55 -3.75 2.46 28.30
C HIS A 55 -5.01 3.10 27.73
N GLY A 56 -5.60 3.97 28.55
CA GLY A 56 -6.35 5.15 28.14
C GLY A 56 -7.37 4.95 27.03
N ASP A 57 -8.62 4.80 27.45
CA ASP A 57 -9.74 5.49 26.78
C ASP A 57 -9.52 7.01 26.94
N ASP A 58 -8.46 7.54 26.33
CA ASP A 58 -8.52 8.90 25.81
C ASP A 58 -9.23 8.72 24.49
N LYS A 59 -10.55 8.90 24.48
CA LYS A 59 -11.26 9.13 23.23
C LYS A 59 -10.91 10.55 22.79
N PRO A 60 -9.94 10.78 21.88
CA PRO A 60 -10.04 11.97 21.07
C PRO A 60 -11.40 11.90 20.36
N ALA A 61 -11.95 13.06 20.04
CA ALA A 61 -13.07 13.20 19.11
C ALA A 61 -12.89 12.28 17.88
N PRO A 62 -13.92 12.02 17.05
CA PRO A 62 -13.76 11.31 15.79
C PRO A 62 -12.92 12.12 14.78
N THR A 63 -11.70 12.50 15.16
CA THR A 63 -10.62 12.90 14.30
C THR A 63 -10.17 11.64 13.60
N VAL A 64 -10.25 11.64 12.28
CA VAL A 64 -9.73 10.55 11.46
C VAL A 64 -8.30 10.27 11.90
N ASP A 65 -8.09 9.08 12.47
CA ASP A 65 -6.82 8.70 13.03
C ASP A 65 -5.82 8.47 11.91
N ALA A 66 -4.78 9.31 11.86
CA ALA A 66 -3.79 9.27 10.79
C ALA A 66 -3.04 7.93 10.76
N ASP A 67 -2.77 7.33 11.92
CA ASP A 67 -2.08 6.06 12.02
C ASP A 67 -2.96 4.91 11.48
N ALA A 68 -4.26 4.92 11.80
CA ALA A 68 -5.22 3.96 11.27
C ALA A 68 -5.31 4.03 9.74
N VAL A 69 -5.36 5.23 9.15
CA VAL A 69 -5.42 5.40 7.69
C VAL A 69 -4.09 4.98 7.04
N LEU A 70 -2.94 5.32 7.62
CA LEU A 70 -1.64 4.87 7.13
C LEU A 70 -1.45 3.36 7.27
N GLY A 71 -1.98 2.76 8.34
CA GLY A 71 -2.04 1.31 8.54
C GLY A 71 -2.83 0.63 7.44
N LYS A 72 -4.02 1.16 7.10
CA LYS A 72 -4.81 0.71 5.94
C LYS A 72 -4.03 0.87 4.64
N PHE A 73 -3.40 2.02 4.40
CA PHE A 73 -2.59 2.27 3.21
C PHE A 73 -1.51 1.19 3.02
N LYS A 74 -0.75 0.86 4.09
CA LYS A 74 0.28 -0.20 4.06
C LYS A 74 -0.31 -1.57 3.76
N ALA A 75 -1.48 -1.90 4.33
CA ALA A 75 -2.16 -3.16 4.04
C ALA A 75 -2.60 -3.24 2.57
N VAL A 76 -3.20 -2.17 2.06
CA VAL A 76 -3.61 -2.05 0.65
C VAL A 76 -2.41 -2.09 -0.29
N SER A 77 -1.26 -1.49 0.06
CA SER A 77 -0.03 -1.60 -0.74
C SER A 77 0.40 -3.06 -0.94
N ARG A 78 0.30 -3.89 0.11
CA ARG A 78 0.66 -5.30 0.04
C ARG A 78 -0.32 -6.06 -0.83
N GLU A 79 -1.63 -5.85 -0.63
CA GLU A 79 -2.68 -6.44 -1.47
C GLU A 79 -2.51 -6.02 -2.94
N TYR A 80 -2.22 -4.74 -3.20
CA TYR A 80 -2.00 -4.21 -4.53
C TYR A 80 -0.78 -4.84 -5.21
N LYS A 81 0.33 -5.03 -4.49
CA LYS A 81 1.51 -5.70 -5.05
C LYS A 81 1.17 -7.12 -5.50
N THR A 82 0.39 -7.86 -4.72
CA THR A 82 -0.09 -9.20 -5.12
C THR A 82 -1.08 -9.13 -6.27
N PHE A 83 -2.00 -8.17 -6.26
CA PHE A 83 -2.97 -7.95 -7.33
C PHE A 83 -2.28 -7.60 -8.66
N LYS A 84 -1.28 -6.71 -8.65
CA LYS A 84 -0.51 -6.27 -9.82
C LYS A 84 0.19 -7.44 -10.51
N GLN A 85 0.68 -8.43 -9.75
CA GLN A 85 1.28 -9.65 -10.29
C GLN A 85 0.27 -10.54 -11.01
N ALA A 86 -1.00 -10.55 -10.59
CA ALA A 86 -2.03 -11.42 -11.15
C ALA A 86 -2.88 -10.77 -12.26
N TYR A 87 -3.14 -9.46 -12.17
CA TYR A 87 -4.09 -8.73 -13.04
C TYR A 87 -3.44 -7.58 -13.82
N GLY A 88 -2.14 -7.33 -13.62
CA GLY A 88 -1.38 -6.28 -14.29
C GLY A 88 -1.57 -4.87 -13.70
N ALA A 89 -1.11 -3.87 -14.43
CA ALA A 89 -1.02 -2.47 -13.99
C ALA A 89 -2.32 -1.65 -14.17
N ARG A 90 -3.49 -2.29 -14.27
CA ARG A 90 -4.77 -1.60 -14.57
C ARG A 90 -5.17 -0.54 -13.54
N LEU A 91 -4.82 -0.77 -12.27
CA LEU A 91 -5.13 0.13 -11.15
C LEU A 91 -3.91 0.96 -10.70
N ASP A 92 -2.84 1.01 -11.50
CA ASP A 92 -1.60 1.72 -11.15
C ASP A 92 -1.77 3.25 -11.12
N ALA A 93 -2.60 3.81 -11.99
CA ALA A 93 -2.93 5.23 -11.98
C ALA A 93 -3.64 5.63 -10.66
N GLU A 94 -4.70 4.92 -10.28
CA GLU A 94 -5.40 5.16 -9.00
C GLU A 94 -4.49 4.90 -7.79
N TRP A 95 -3.62 3.89 -7.86
CA TRP A 95 -2.64 3.63 -6.81
C TRP A 95 -1.65 4.79 -6.64
N THR A 96 -1.17 5.37 -7.75
CA THR A 96 -0.25 6.52 -7.74
C THR A 96 -0.91 7.76 -7.15
N GLU A 97 -2.17 8.02 -7.49
CA GLU A 97 -2.96 9.09 -6.87
C GLU A 97 -3.13 8.90 -5.37
N LEU A 98 -3.43 7.67 -4.92
CA LEU A 98 -3.54 7.33 -3.51
C LEU A 98 -2.22 7.51 -2.76
N ALA A 99 -1.10 7.07 -3.36
CA ALA A 99 0.22 7.22 -2.77
C ALA A 99 0.63 8.70 -2.63
N THR A 100 0.31 9.51 -3.64
CA THR A 100 0.50 10.96 -3.63
C THR A 100 -0.36 11.59 -2.53
N LEU A 101 -1.64 11.23 -2.46
CA LEU A 101 -2.54 11.72 -1.43
C LEU A 101 -2.06 11.34 -0.02
N ALA A 102 -1.55 10.12 0.17
CA ALA A 102 -0.97 9.67 1.44
C ALA A 102 0.26 10.47 1.85
N GLN A 103 1.14 10.82 0.91
CA GLN A 103 2.29 11.69 1.19
C GLN A 103 1.87 13.10 1.63
N TYR A 104 0.85 13.68 0.97
CA TYR A 104 0.40 15.06 1.24
C TYR A 104 -0.75 15.18 2.26
N ALA A 105 -1.28 14.06 2.76
CA ALA A 105 -2.34 14.06 3.76
C ALA A 105 -1.83 14.56 5.12
N GLY A 106 -0.60 14.21 5.49
CA GLY A 106 0.03 14.64 6.74
C GLY A 106 -0.89 14.43 7.95
N LYS A 107 -1.23 15.52 8.64
CA LYS A 107 -2.17 15.54 9.77
C LYS A 107 -3.51 16.21 9.43
N SER A 108 -3.78 16.45 8.15
CA SER A 108 -5.01 17.10 7.71
C SER A 108 -6.18 16.11 7.77
N PRO A 109 -7.17 16.31 8.67
CA PRO A 109 -8.24 15.35 8.88
C PRO A 109 -9.12 15.17 7.64
N ASP A 110 -9.32 16.23 6.84
CA ASP A 110 -10.09 16.18 5.60
C ASP A 110 -9.40 15.30 4.53
N LYS A 111 -8.09 15.46 4.35
CA LYS A 111 -7.30 14.63 3.43
C LYS A 111 -7.20 13.19 3.88
N LEU A 112 -7.08 12.95 5.20
CA LEU A 112 -7.09 11.60 5.77
C LEU A 112 -8.45 10.93 5.57
N ALA A 113 -9.56 11.65 5.75
CA ALA A 113 -10.91 11.14 5.47
C ALA A 113 -11.08 10.79 3.98
N ALA A 114 -10.58 11.66 3.09
CA ALA A 114 -10.60 11.41 1.65
C ALA A 114 -9.73 10.19 1.27
N LEU A 115 -8.55 10.06 1.87
CA LEU A 115 -7.65 8.92 1.68
C LEU A 115 -8.29 7.62 2.13
N ASP A 116 -8.92 7.61 3.31
CA ASP A 116 -9.61 6.45 3.85
C ASP A 116 -10.72 5.96 2.90
N ARG A 117 -11.58 6.88 2.45
CA ARG A 117 -12.66 6.57 1.49
C ARG A 117 -12.12 6.07 0.15
N LYS A 118 -11.06 6.70 -0.38
CA LYS A 118 -10.46 6.26 -1.64
C LYS A 118 -9.78 4.89 -1.49
N LEU A 119 -9.14 4.60 -0.36
CA LEU A 119 -8.55 3.29 -0.08
C LEU A 119 -9.60 2.19 -0.02
N ASP A 120 -10.74 2.45 0.62
CA ASP A 120 -11.85 1.49 0.69
C ASP A 120 -12.45 1.21 -0.70
N ARG A 121 -12.67 2.26 -1.49
CA ARG A 121 -13.09 2.15 -2.88
C ARG A 121 -12.08 1.36 -3.71
N PHE A 122 -10.79 1.62 -3.54
CA PHE A 122 -9.72 0.93 -4.26
C PHE A 122 -9.65 -0.56 -3.90
N ARG A 123 -9.80 -0.92 -2.62
CA ARG A 123 -9.94 -2.33 -2.21
C ARG A 123 -11.16 -2.98 -2.85
N SER A 124 -12.28 -2.27 -2.90
CA SER A 124 -13.50 -2.78 -3.53
C SER A 124 -13.29 -3.01 -5.04
N GLN A 125 -12.59 -2.11 -5.73
CA GLN A 125 -12.22 -2.30 -7.14
C GLN A 125 -11.26 -3.49 -7.34
N MET A 126 -10.22 -3.63 -6.53
CA MET A 126 -9.33 -4.80 -6.59
C MET A 126 -10.10 -6.11 -6.39
N ARG A 127 -11.09 -6.12 -5.51
CA ARG A 127 -11.96 -7.29 -5.28
C ARG A 127 -12.92 -7.57 -6.44
N ALA A 128 -13.45 -6.54 -7.08
CA ALA A 128 -14.34 -6.69 -8.24
C ALA A 128 -13.59 -7.16 -9.49
N GLN A 129 -12.29 -6.86 -9.59
CA GLN A 129 -11.42 -7.31 -10.67
C GLN A 129 -10.83 -8.70 -10.42
N LYS A 130 -10.98 -9.25 -9.20
CA LYS A 130 -10.43 -10.54 -8.80
C LYS A 130 -11.32 -11.69 -9.27
#